data_AF-A0A7J8M2P5-F1
#
_entry.id   AF-A0A7J8M2P5-F1
#
_cell.length_a   1.000
_cell.length_b   1.000
_cell.length_c   1.000
_cell.angle_alpha   90.00
_cell.angle_beta   90.00
_cell.angle_gamma   90.00
#
_symmetry.space_group_name_H-M   'P 1'
#
loop_
_entity.id
_entity.type
_entity.pdbx_description
1 polymer ?
#
loop_
_entity_poly.entity_id
_entity_poly.type
_entity_poly.pdbx_seq_one_letter_code
_entity_poly.pdbx_strand_id
1 'polypeptide(L)'
;MVMWCYSSVVVTDPGGVPPNWRPLTDEENGDANPLVGSGYGSAQLDPKQSAMVAVSQEIRFCHKCKQFKPPRAHHCSVCESSSYMNSSGRRCILKMDHHCVWVVNCVGALNYKYFLLFLFYTFLETTLVSLLLLRVFMEFFNEGEIDETPGSLAATFITFVLNIAFTLSILGFLIMHITLVGANTSTIEAYEKKTSPKWRYDLGWKKNFEQVFGLDKKYWFIPAYSEDDLRRLPALHGFEYPTRPDLEPLQQH
;
A
#
# COMPACT_ATOMS: atom_id res chain seq x y z
N MET A 1 -3.18 6.60 20.24
CA MET A 1 -2.70 6.60 18.83
C MET A 1 -3.03 5.31 18.10
N VAL A 2 -2.69 4.13 18.61
CA VAL A 2 -2.99 2.82 17.98
C VAL A 2 -4.45 2.70 17.54
N MET A 3 -5.40 2.91 18.45
CA MET A 3 -6.84 2.83 18.15
C MET A 3 -7.31 3.83 17.09
N TRP A 4 -6.70 5.01 17.03
CA TRP A 4 -7.04 6.00 16.00
C TRP A 4 -6.52 5.52 14.64
N CYS A 5 -5.26 5.10 14.54
CA CYS A 5 -4.70 4.58 13.30
C CYS A 5 -5.42 3.32 12.81
N TYR A 6 -5.75 2.39 13.72
CA TYR A 6 -6.53 1.19 13.43
C TYR A 6 -7.92 1.56 12.88
N SER A 7 -8.67 2.41 13.58
CA SER A 7 -9.96 2.87 13.09
C SER A 7 -9.84 3.55 11.72
N SER A 8 -8.85 4.43 11.54
CA SER A 8 -8.62 5.12 10.26
C SER A 8 -8.36 4.15 9.11
N VAL A 9 -7.53 3.10 9.29
CA VAL A 9 -7.29 2.12 8.20
C VAL A 9 -8.50 1.25 7.92
N VAL A 10 -9.26 0.85 8.96
CA VAL A 10 -10.46 0.02 8.83
C VAL A 10 -11.57 0.75 8.08
N VAL A 11 -11.87 2.00 8.45
CA VAL A 11 -13.04 2.73 7.94
C VAL A 11 -12.79 3.52 6.67
N THR A 12 -11.53 3.84 6.36
CA THR A 12 -11.20 4.60 5.16
C THR A 12 -11.32 3.70 3.93
N ASP A 13 -12.01 4.19 2.89
CA ASP A 13 -12.00 3.53 1.59
C ASP A 13 -10.56 3.42 1.07
N PRO A 14 -10.07 2.24 0.69
CA PRO A 14 -8.67 2.05 0.29
C PRO A 14 -8.29 2.69 -1.04
N GLY A 15 -9.24 3.29 -1.76
CA GLY A 15 -9.09 3.78 -3.12
C GLY A 15 -9.75 2.85 -4.11
N GLY A 16 -11.06 2.61 -3.98
CA GLY A 16 -11.82 1.90 -5.01
C GLY A 16 -11.80 2.67 -6.34
N VAL A 17 -11.50 1.98 -7.45
CA VAL A 17 -11.60 2.58 -8.78
C VAL A 17 -13.07 2.91 -9.06
N PRO A 18 -13.41 4.18 -9.38
CA PRO A 18 -14.79 4.58 -9.63
C PRO A 18 -15.34 3.89 -10.89
N PRO A 19 -16.65 3.62 -10.96
CA PRO A 19 -17.27 3.07 -12.16
C PRO A 19 -16.99 3.96 -13.38
N ASN A 20 -16.77 3.32 -14.53
CA ASN A 20 -16.52 4.01 -15.80
C ASN A 20 -15.25 4.87 -15.84
N TRP A 21 -14.28 4.65 -14.93
CA TRP A 21 -12.96 5.26 -15.08
C TRP A 21 -12.37 4.88 -16.46
N ARG A 22 -11.84 5.88 -17.17
CA ARG A 22 -11.16 5.72 -18.45
C ARG A 22 -9.83 6.46 -18.39
N PRO A 23 -8.79 5.94 -19.07
CA PRO A 23 -7.57 6.69 -19.28
C PRO A 23 -7.88 7.96 -20.07
N LEU A 24 -7.19 9.05 -19.75
CA LEU A 24 -7.15 10.24 -20.60
C LEU A 24 -6.40 9.84 -21.88
N THR A 25 -7.14 9.56 -22.95
CA THR A 25 -6.57 9.50 -24.30
C THR A 25 -6.61 10.91 -24.85
N ASP A 26 -5.46 11.44 -25.30
CA ASP A 26 -5.42 12.68 -26.07
C ASP A 26 -6.32 12.49 -27.32
N GLU A 27 -7.52 13.07 -27.32
CA GLU A 27 -8.48 13.00 -28.43
C GLU A 27 -8.03 13.82 -29.68
N GLU A 28 -6.75 14.19 -29.79
CA GLU A 28 -6.26 15.01 -30.91
C GLU A 28 -5.86 14.19 -32.15
N ASN A 29 -5.75 12.86 -32.08
CA ASN A 29 -5.56 12.04 -33.27
C ASN A 29 -6.79 11.17 -33.53
N GLY A 30 -7.72 11.74 -34.31
CA GLY A 30 -9.00 11.15 -34.68
C GLY A 30 -8.91 9.93 -35.59
N ASP A 31 -8.50 8.78 -35.05
CA ASP A 31 -8.73 7.47 -35.67
C ASP A 31 -9.18 6.46 -34.62
N ALA A 32 -10.48 6.53 -34.27
CA ALA A 32 -11.15 5.48 -33.53
C ALA A 32 -11.34 4.26 -34.44
N ASN A 33 -10.49 3.25 -34.31
CA ASN A 33 -10.78 1.92 -34.83
C ASN A 33 -11.01 0.93 -33.66
N PRO A 34 -12.26 0.52 -33.37
CA PRO A 34 -12.60 -0.19 -32.14
C PRO A 34 -12.51 -1.71 -32.33
N LEU A 35 -11.32 -2.27 -32.56
CA LEU A 35 -11.12 -3.73 -32.58
C LEU A 35 -9.70 -4.12 -32.14
N VAL A 36 -9.44 -4.19 -30.84
CA VAL A 36 -8.34 -5.03 -30.33
C VAL A 36 -8.90 -5.96 -29.27
N GLY A 37 -9.51 -7.03 -29.76
CA GLY A 37 -9.69 -8.26 -29.02
C GLY A 37 -8.70 -9.30 -29.54
N SER A 38 -8.03 -9.97 -28.60
CA SER A 38 -7.47 -11.33 -28.70
C SER A 38 -6.18 -11.55 -29.52
N GLY A 39 -5.16 -12.04 -28.81
CA GLY A 39 -4.41 -13.22 -29.24
C GLY A 39 -3.10 -13.03 -30.01
N TYR A 40 -2.01 -13.45 -29.38
CA TYR A 40 -0.81 -14.07 -29.95
C TYR A 40 -0.64 -14.02 -31.49
N GLY A 41 0.41 -13.31 -31.93
CA GLY A 41 0.96 -13.43 -33.28
C GLY A 41 2.23 -12.60 -33.42
N SER A 42 3.38 -13.26 -33.49
CA SER A 42 4.67 -12.65 -33.83
C SER A 42 4.61 -12.13 -35.27
N ALA A 43 4.36 -10.84 -35.46
CA ALA A 43 4.61 -10.15 -36.71
C ALA A 43 5.74 -9.13 -36.49
N GLN A 44 6.85 -9.34 -37.21
CA GLN A 44 7.99 -8.41 -37.22
C GLN A 44 7.51 -7.03 -37.69
N LEU A 45 7.54 -6.05 -36.79
CA LEU A 45 7.29 -4.65 -37.11
C LEU A 45 8.63 -3.89 -37.18
N ASP A 46 8.68 -2.98 -38.15
CA ASP A 46 9.85 -2.20 -38.57
C ASP A 46 10.45 -1.36 -37.42
N PRO A 47 11.80 -1.27 -37.26
CA PRO A 47 12.44 -0.64 -36.09
C PRO A 47 12.12 0.86 -35.89
N LYS A 48 11.60 1.53 -36.92
CA LYS A 48 11.25 2.95 -36.89
C LYS A 48 9.83 3.24 -36.42
N GLN A 49 8.91 2.27 -36.46
CA GLN A 49 7.56 2.40 -35.85
C GLN A 49 7.53 1.94 -34.39
N SER A 50 8.47 1.10 -33.97
CA SER A 50 8.65 0.71 -32.56
C SER A 50 9.11 1.85 -31.63
N ALA A 51 9.58 2.98 -32.19
CA ALA A 51 9.99 4.15 -31.41
C ALA A 51 8.82 5.06 -30.99
N MET A 52 7.68 5.02 -31.70
CA MET A 52 6.47 5.78 -31.34
C MET A 52 5.56 5.02 -30.35
N VAL A 53 5.80 3.73 -30.15
CA VAL A 53 5.02 2.87 -29.22
C VAL A 53 5.69 2.78 -27.83
N ALA A 54 6.88 3.35 -27.67
CA ALA A 54 7.59 3.36 -26.41
C ALA A 54 6.96 4.36 -25.44
N VAL A 55 6.24 3.82 -24.44
CA VAL A 55 5.62 4.48 -23.28
C VAL A 55 4.19 5.00 -23.49
N SER A 56 3.35 4.23 -24.18
CA SER A 56 1.98 4.10 -23.67
C SER A 56 2.08 3.37 -22.33
N GLN A 57 1.52 3.90 -21.24
CA GLN A 57 1.16 3.01 -20.13
C GLN A 57 0.33 1.90 -20.78
N GLU A 58 0.76 0.63 -20.71
CA GLU A 58 -0.11 -0.46 -21.16
C GLU A 58 -1.37 -0.37 -20.31
N ILE A 59 -2.44 0.18 -20.90
CA ILE A 59 -3.69 0.40 -20.22
C ILE A 59 -4.24 -0.99 -19.91
N ARG A 60 -4.07 -1.44 -18.67
CA ARG A 60 -4.48 -2.78 -18.25
C ARG A 60 -6.00 -2.82 -18.12
N PHE A 61 -6.64 -3.84 -18.66
CA PHE A 61 -8.07 -4.06 -18.48
C PHE A 61 -8.36 -5.06 -17.35
N CYS A 62 -9.43 -4.85 -16.59
CA CYS A 62 -9.93 -5.83 -15.62
C CYS A 62 -11.14 -6.57 -16.20
N HIS A 63 -10.97 -7.85 -16.55
CA HIS A 63 -12.09 -8.65 -17.08
C HIS A 63 -13.20 -8.92 -16.05
N LYS A 64 -12.84 -9.04 -14.76
CA LYS A 64 -13.82 -9.21 -13.66
C LYS A 64 -14.67 -7.95 -13.47
N CYS A 65 -14.04 -6.79 -13.34
CA CYS A 65 -14.74 -5.51 -13.18
C CYS A 65 -15.35 -4.98 -14.49
N LYS A 66 -14.88 -5.45 -15.65
CA LYS A 66 -15.20 -4.94 -16.99
C LYS A 66 -14.88 -3.45 -17.18
N GLN A 67 -13.73 -3.01 -16.68
CA GLN A 67 -13.26 -1.62 -16.79
C GLN A 67 -11.74 -1.54 -16.91
N PHE A 68 -11.23 -0.41 -17.39
CA PHE A 68 -9.80 -0.12 -17.40
C PHE A 68 -9.27 0.07 -15.97
N LYS A 69 -8.01 -0.33 -15.76
CA LYS A 69 -7.31 -0.19 -14.49
C LYS A 69 -6.43 1.06 -14.55
N PRO A 70 -6.57 1.99 -13.58
CA PRO A 70 -5.57 3.02 -13.36
C PRO A 70 -4.18 2.43 -13.14
N PRO A 71 -3.12 3.24 -13.31
CA PRO A 71 -1.76 2.84 -12.98
C PRO A 71 -1.69 2.27 -11.57
N ARG A 72 -0.95 1.17 -11.39
CA ARG A 72 -0.73 0.51 -10.08
C ARG A 72 -2.00 -0.04 -9.41
N ALA A 73 -3.15 -0.04 -10.10
CA ALA A 73 -4.38 -0.61 -9.56
C ALA A 73 -4.45 -2.13 -9.80
N HIS A 74 -4.90 -2.88 -8.80
CA HIS A 74 -5.10 -4.34 -8.89
C HIS A 74 -6.49 -4.73 -8.40
N HIS A 75 -6.99 -5.87 -8.88
CA HIS A 75 -8.30 -6.39 -8.49
C HIS A 75 -8.16 -7.24 -7.23
N CYS A 76 -9.02 -7.01 -6.22
CA CYS A 76 -9.07 -7.85 -5.03
C CYS A 76 -10.35 -8.71 -5.05
N SER A 77 -10.18 -10.03 -5.10
CA SER A 77 -11.30 -10.99 -5.07
C SER A 77 -11.92 -11.17 -3.69
N VAL A 78 -11.25 -10.74 -2.61
CA VAL A 78 -11.82 -10.79 -1.25
C VAL A 78 -12.72 -9.58 -1.01
N CYS A 79 -12.25 -8.39 -1.40
CA CYS A 79 -13.07 -7.17 -1.40
C CYS A 79 -14.24 -7.26 -2.41
N GLU A 80 -14.21 -8.20 -3.37
CA GLU A 80 -15.33 -8.53 -4.28
C GLU A 80 -16.52 -9.19 -3.55
N SER A 81 -16.28 -10.05 -2.55
CA SER A 81 -17.33 -10.84 -1.87
C SER A 81 -17.88 -10.21 -0.59
N SER A 82 -17.27 -9.12 -0.10
CA SER A 82 -17.73 -8.44 1.11
C SER A 82 -18.93 -7.53 0.82
N SER A 83 -20.11 -7.94 1.26
CA SER A 83 -21.38 -7.20 1.13
C SER A 83 -21.47 -5.95 2.02
N TYR A 84 -20.49 -5.71 2.90
CA TYR A 84 -20.52 -4.63 3.89
C TYR A 84 -20.00 -3.28 3.39
N MET A 85 -19.41 -3.21 2.19
CA MET A 85 -19.02 -1.95 1.54
C MET A 85 -19.94 -1.65 0.35
N ASN A 86 -20.87 -0.72 0.57
CA ASN A 86 -21.62 0.12 -0.36
C ASN A 86 -21.46 -0.22 -1.88
N SER A 87 -22.48 -0.91 -2.40
CA SER A 87 -23.08 -0.85 -3.75
C SER A 87 -22.25 -0.96 -5.04
N SER A 88 -20.91 -1.10 -5.04
CA SER A 88 -20.16 -1.21 -6.32
C SER A 88 -19.60 -2.59 -6.67
N GLY A 89 -19.69 -3.59 -5.78
CA GLY A 89 -19.69 -5.04 -6.09
C GLY A 89 -18.55 -5.66 -6.91
N ARG A 90 -17.55 -4.90 -7.40
CA ARG A 90 -16.37 -5.39 -8.15
C ARG A 90 -15.24 -4.37 -8.00
N ARG A 91 -14.30 -4.56 -7.07
CA ARG A 91 -13.35 -3.48 -6.74
C ARG A 91 -11.92 -3.77 -7.19
N CYS A 92 -11.49 -3.05 -8.21
CA CYS A 92 -10.08 -2.70 -8.34
C CYS A 92 -9.73 -1.64 -7.31
N ILE A 93 -8.56 -1.78 -6.69
CA ILE A 93 -8.04 -0.90 -5.65
C ILE A 93 -6.85 -0.13 -6.24
N LEU A 94 -6.86 1.19 -6.14
CA LEU A 94 -5.78 2.10 -6.51
C LEU A 94 -4.55 1.81 -5.65
N LYS A 95 -3.38 1.74 -6.27
CA LYS A 95 -2.10 1.36 -5.62
C LYS A 95 -2.27 0.20 -4.63
N MET A 96 -2.97 -0.85 -5.05
CA MET A 96 -3.25 -1.97 -4.16
C MET A 96 -1.94 -2.52 -3.61
N ASP A 97 -1.86 -2.59 -2.29
CA ASP A 97 -0.78 -3.29 -1.61
C ASP A 97 -1.24 -4.72 -1.34
N HIS A 98 -2.14 -4.92 -0.40
CA HIS A 98 -2.68 -6.24 -0.09
C HIS A 98 -4.08 -6.15 0.49
N HIS A 99 -4.77 -7.30 0.58
CA HIS A 99 -5.94 -7.43 1.44
C HIS A 99 -5.49 -7.87 2.83
N CYS A 100 -5.78 -7.08 3.85
CA CYS A 100 -5.33 -7.36 5.21
C CYS A 100 -6.50 -7.87 6.05
N VAL A 101 -6.42 -9.15 6.43
CA VAL A 101 -7.44 -9.81 7.25
C VAL A 101 -7.57 -9.20 8.65
N TRP A 102 -6.50 -8.58 9.17
CA TRP A 102 -6.47 -8.01 10.52
C TRP A 102 -7.22 -6.68 10.65
N VAL A 103 -7.34 -5.94 9.55
CA VAL A 103 -8.13 -4.69 9.47
C VAL A 103 -9.42 -4.90 8.68
N VAL A 104 -9.66 -6.14 8.20
CA VAL A 104 -10.84 -6.54 7.41
C VAL A 104 -11.10 -5.60 6.23
N ASN A 105 -10.03 -5.08 5.63
CA ASN A 105 -10.07 -4.11 4.56
C ASN A 105 -8.86 -4.31 3.63
N CYS A 106 -9.01 -3.85 2.38
CA CYS A 106 -7.88 -3.70 1.49
C CYS A 106 -6.97 -2.55 1.99
N VAL A 107 -5.67 -2.66 1.75
CA VAL A 107 -4.69 -1.58 1.95
C VAL A 107 -4.29 -1.08 0.57
N GLY A 108 -4.52 0.20 0.30
CA GLY A 108 -4.34 0.83 -1.00
C GLY A 108 -3.95 2.30 -0.88
N ALA A 109 -4.05 3.05 -1.98
CA ALA A 109 -3.55 4.42 -2.09
C ALA A 109 -4.04 5.35 -0.96
N LEU A 110 -5.32 5.27 -0.60
CA LEU A 110 -5.96 6.26 0.29
C LEU A 110 -5.81 5.95 1.78
N ASN A 111 -5.44 4.72 2.16
CA ASN A 111 -5.30 4.31 3.55
C ASN A 111 -3.91 3.73 3.91
N TYR A 112 -2.96 3.68 2.96
CA TYR A 112 -1.62 3.10 3.19
C TYR A 112 -0.86 3.79 4.33
N LYS A 113 -0.89 5.13 4.40
CA LYS A 113 -0.30 5.87 5.53
C LYS A 113 -0.88 5.46 6.88
N TYR A 114 -2.19 5.28 6.95
CA TYR A 114 -2.88 4.90 8.19
C TYR A 114 -2.47 3.50 8.62
N PHE A 115 -2.35 2.58 7.66
CA PHE A 115 -1.82 1.25 7.89
C PHE A 115 -0.38 1.27 8.42
N LEU A 116 0.52 2.07 7.82
CA LEU A 116 1.91 2.19 8.29
C LEU A 116 2.00 2.77 9.70
N LEU A 117 1.19 3.79 10.00
CA LEU A 117 1.11 4.36 11.34
C LEU A 117 0.53 3.36 12.35
N PHE A 118 -0.46 2.56 11.95
CA PHE A 118 -0.98 1.47 12.77
C PHE A 118 0.12 0.46 13.11
N LEU A 119 0.92 0.01 12.14
CA LEU A 119 2.05 -0.89 12.40
C LEU A 119 3.09 -0.25 13.33
N PHE A 120 3.46 1.00 13.07
CA PHE A 120 4.44 1.73 13.86
C PHE A 120 4.01 1.89 15.32
N TYR A 121 2.78 2.38 15.55
CA TYR A 121 2.29 2.58 16.91
C TYR A 121 2.02 1.26 17.64
N THR A 122 1.58 0.21 16.94
CA THR A 122 1.42 -1.13 17.52
C THR A 122 2.77 -1.67 17.98
N PHE A 123 3.82 -1.52 17.15
CA PHE A 123 5.18 -1.90 17.53
C PHE A 123 5.66 -1.15 18.78
N LEU A 124 5.43 0.16 18.86
CA LEU A 124 5.80 0.94 20.05
C LEU A 124 5.04 0.49 21.30
N GLU A 125 3.74 0.24 21.18
CA GLU A 125 2.91 -0.23 22.28
C GLU A 125 3.37 -1.60 22.78
N THR A 126 3.52 -2.59 21.89
CA THR A 126 3.91 -3.95 22.30
C THR A 126 5.34 -3.99 22.84
N THR A 127 6.23 -3.15 22.32
CA THR A 127 7.59 -2.98 22.86
C THR A 127 7.53 -2.38 24.27
N LEU A 128 6.75 -1.33 24.48
CA LEU A 128 6.59 -0.71 25.80
C LEU A 128 6.02 -1.70 26.81
N VAL A 129 4.95 -2.42 26.47
CA VAL A 129 4.36 -3.45 27.33
C VAL A 129 5.37 -4.53 27.67
N SER A 130 6.14 -5.01 26.67
CA SER A 130 7.19 -6.00 26.90
C SER A 130 8.27 -5.50 27.86
N LEU A 131 8.71 -4.25 27.72
CA LEU A 131 9.71 -3.66 28.62
C LEU A 131 9.19 -3.49 30.05
N LEU A 132 7.92 -3.10 30.22
CA LEU A 132 7.30 -2.96 31.53
C LEU A 132 7.13 -4.31 32.24
N LEU A 133 6.74 -5.36 31.48
CA LEU A 133 6.55 -6.70 32.01
C LEU A 133 7.85 -7.48 32.22
N LEU A 134 8.97 -7.03 31.64
CA LEU A 134 10.26 -7.73 31.71
C LEU A 134 10.72 -7.94 33.17
N ARG A 135 10.53 -6.96 34.06
CA ARG A 135 10.91 -7.11 35.47
C ARG A 135 10.12 -8.22 36.16
N VAL A 136 8.80 -8.18 36.04
CA VAL A 136 7.90 -9.19 36.63
C VAL A 136 8.18 -10.58 36.04
N PHE A 137 8.49 -10.64 34.75
CA PHE A 137 8.90 -11.88 34.09
C PHE A 137 10.23 -12.42 34.64
N MET A 138 11.21 -11.57 34.98
CA MET A 138 12.46 -12.02 35.59
C MET A 138 12.26 -12.48 37.03
N GLU A 139 11.39 -11.80 37.80
CA GLU A 139 11.03 -12.20 39.17
C GLU A 139 10.42 -13.60 39.22
N PHE A 140 9.68 -14.02 38.19
CA PHE A 140 9.19 -15.39 38.06
C PHE A 140 10.29 -16.46 38.19
N PHE A 141 11.49 -16.16 37.70
CA PHE A 141 12.62 -17.10 37.72
C PHE A 141 13.57 -16.88 38.90
N ASN A 142 13.35 -15.84 39.70
CA ASN A 142 14.11 -15.63 40.93
C ASN A 142 13.45 -16.41 42.07
N GLU A 143 14.26 -17.03 42.94
CA GLU A 143 13.81 -17.81 44.10
C GLU A 143 13.21 -16.95 45.24
N GLY A 144 12.78 -15.72 44.95
CA GLY A 144 12.16 -14.83 45.93
C GLY A 144 10.70 -15.21 46.21
N GLU A 145 10.20 -14.86 47.39
CA GLU A 145 8.76 -14.92 47.67
C GLU A 145 8.04 -13.93 46.75
N ILE A 146 7.21 -14.44 45.84
CA ILE A 146 6.37 -13.63 44.97
C ILE A 146 5.03 -13.44 45.67
N ASP A 147 4.72 -12.21 46.08
CA ASP A 147 3.45 -11.83 46.73
C ASP A 147 2.24 -11.78 45.75
N GLU A 148 2.29 -12.54 44.65
CA GLU A 148 1.27 -12.56 43.61
C GLU A 148 0.49 -13.89 43.59
N THR A 149 -0.77 -13.83 43.17
CA THR A 149 -1.56 -15.04 43.00
C THR A 149 -1.04 -15.89 41.81
N PRO A 150 -1.15 -17.23 41.86
CA PRO A 150 -0.72 -18.08 40.74
C PRO A 150 -1.39 -17.71 39.40
N GLY A 151 -2.64 -17.23 39.44
CA GLY A 151 -3.36 -16.78 38.25
C GLY A 151 -2.78 -15.49 37.64
N SER A 152 -2.45 -14.50 38.48
CA SER A 152 -1.79 -13.25 38.06
C SER A 152 -0.42 -13.53 37.42
N LEU A 153 0.34 -14.45 38.03
CA LEU A 153 1.64 -14.87 37.56
C LEU A 153 1.57 -15.57 36.20
N ALA A 154 0.65 -16.53 36.05
CA ALA A 154 0.42 -17.22 34.79
C ALA A 154 -0.05 -16.27 33.68
N ALA A 155 -0.98 -15.36 33.99
CA ALA A 155 -1.45 -14.35 33.04
C ALA A 155 -0.31 -13.43 32.58
N THR A 156 0.55 -12.98 33.50
CA THR A 156 1.70 -12.14 33.18
C THR A 156 2.71 -12.85 32.29
N PHE A 157 3.03 -14.11 32.60
CA PHE A 157 3.93 -14.93 31.80
C PHE A 157 3.40 -15.12 30.36
N ILE A 158 2.13 -15.52 30.22
CA ILE A 158 1.49 -15.71 28.91
C ILE A 158 1.46 -14.38 28.14
N THR A 159 1.08 -13.29 28.81
CA THR A 159 1.02 -11.97 28.20
C THR A 159 2.39 -11.51 27.71
N PHE A 160 3.45 -11.72 28.49
CA PHE A 160 4.81 -11.35 28.10
C PHE A 160 5.29 -12.14 26.88
N VAL A 161 5.13 -13.46 26.89
CA VAL A 161 5.57 -14.34 25.78
C VAL A 161 4.81 -13.98 24.49
N LEU A 162 3.50 -13.80 24.55
CA LEU A 162 2.69 -13.39 23.41
C LEU A 162 3.09 -11.98 22.91
N ASN A 163 3.31 -11.02 23.81
CA ASN A 163 3.72 -9.67 23.42
C ASN A 163 5.09 -9.63 22.72
N ILE A 164 6.07 -10.42 23.18
CA ILE A 164 7.37 -10.52 22.52
C ILE A 164 7.21 -11.12 21.13
N ALA A 165 6.44 -12.20 20.98
CA ALA A 165 6.18 -12.83 19.68
C ALA A 165 5.52 -11.85 18.70
N PHE A 166 4.50 -11.12 19.16
CA PHE A 166 3.85 -10.07 18.36
C PHE A 166 4.81 -8.93 18.02
N THR A 167 5.60 -8.44 18.98
CA THR A 167 6.57 -7.35 18.76
C THR A 167 7.56 -7.72 17.65
N LEU A 168 8.13 -8.92 17.69
CA LEU A 168 9.07 -9.39 16.68
C LEU A 168 8.41 -9.56 15.30
N SER A 169 7.18 -10.08 15.27
CA SER A 169 6.41 -10.23 14.04
C SER A 169 6.10 -8.87 13.39
N ILE A 170 5.59 -7.92 14.17
CA ILE A 170 5.28 -6.57 13.69
C ILE A 170 6.55 -5.81 13.28
N LEU A 171 7.68 -5.99 13.99
CA LEU A 171 8.96 -5.41 13.60
C LEU A 171 9.40 -5.87 12.20
N GLY A 172 9.36 -7.19 11.94
CA GLY A 172 9.69 -7.74 10.62
C GLY A 172 8.77 -7.18 9.52
N PHE A 173 7.47 -7.07 9.81
CA PHE A 173 6.50 -6.52 8.87
C PHE A 173 6.71 -5.02 8.61
N LEU A 174 7.04 -4.25 9.66
CA LEU A 174 7.35 -2.84 9.57
C LEU A 174 8.63 -2.59 8.75
N ILE A 175 9.70 -3.37 8.96
CA ILE A 175 10.94 -3.27 8.17
C ILE A 175 10.67 -3.53 6.68
N MET A 176 9.86 -4.54 6.37
CA MET A 176 9.46 -4.83 5.00
C MET A 176 8.73 -3.63 4.38
N HIS A 177 7.73 -3.09 5.05
CA HIS A 177 6.99 -1.93 4.54
C HIS A 177 7.82 -0.65 4.44
N ILE A 178 8.75 -0.41 5.37
CA ILE A 178 9.70 0.71 5.29
C ILE A 178 10.56 0.59 4.02
N THR A 179 11.00 -0.64 3.70
CA THR A 179 11.77 -0.92 2.48
C THR A 179 10.93 -0.67 1.21
N LEU A 180 9.65 -1.09 1.24
CA LEU A 180 8.70 -0.85 0.14
C LEU A 180 8.41 0.63 -0.09
N VAL A 181 8.21 1.40 0.99
CA VAL A 181 8.11 2.87 0.91
C VAL A 181 9.38 3.46 0.33
N GLY A 182 10.54 3.02 0.81
CA GLY A 182 11.85 3.45 0.31
C GLY A 182 12.06 3.25 -1.19
N ALA A 183 11.53 2.16 -1.74
CA ALA A 183 11.59 1.83 -3.17
C ALA A 183 10.37 2.29 -3.99
N ASN A 184 9.38 2.93 -3.36
CA ASN A 184 8.07 3.27 -3.94
C ASN A 184 7.39 2.11 -4.67
N THR A 185 7.42 0.92 -4.07
CA THR A 185 6.78 -0.29 -4.59
C THR A 185 5.71 -0.75 -3.62
N SER A 186 4.58 -1.25 -4.11
CA SER A 186 3.65 -2.05 -3.29
C SER A 186 4.17 -3.48 -3.11
N THR A 187 3.60 -4.24 -2.18
CA THR A 187 3.91 -5.68 -2.01
C THR A 187 3.66 -6.48 -3.29
N ILE A 188 2.55 -6.23 -4.00
CA ILE A 188 2.26 -6.84 -5.30
C ILE A 188 3.34 -6.48 -6.33
N GLU A 189 3.66 -5.19 -6.44
CA GLU A 189 4.67 -4.72 -7.40
C GLU A 189 6.06 -5.28 -7.08
N ALA A 190 6.44 -5.39 -5.81
CA ALA A 190 7.71 -5.99 -5.40
C ALA A 190 7.82 -7.46 -5.81
N TYR A 191 6.70 -8.19 -5.82
CA TYR A 191 6.63 -9.55 -6.33
C TYR A 191 6.71 -9.60 -7.87
N GLU A 192 6.00 -8.69 -8.56
CA GLU A 192 6.01 -8.57 -10.03
C GLU A 192 7.37 -8.07 -10.58
N LYS A 193 8.10 -7.23 -9.83
CA LYS A 193 9.34 -6.53 -10.23
C LYS A 193 10.56 -7.42 -10.50
N LYS A 194 10.48 -8.74 -10.29
CA LYS A 194 11.58 -9.69 -10.55
C LYS A 194 12.15 -9.62 -11.99
N THR A 195 11.49 -8.93 -12.91
CA THR A 195 11.84 -8.78 -14.32
C THR A 195 12.55 -7.47 -14.72
N SER A 196 12.68 -6.45 -13.85
CA SER A 196 13.36 -5.18 -14.23
C SER A 196 14.18 -4.52 -13.10
N PRO A 197 15.47 -4.19 -13.33
CA PRO A 197 16.33 -3.55 -12.33
C PRO A 197 16.01 -2.06 -12.10
N LYS A 198 15.30 -1.39 -13.02
CA LYS A 198 14.95 0.04 -12.90
C LYS A 198 13.43 0.21 -12.67
N TRP A 199 13.06 0.66 -11.49
CA TRP A 199 11.66 0.94 -11.14
C TRP A 199 11.31 2.40 -11.42
N ARG A 200 10.32 2.62 -12.30
CA ARG A 200 9.99 3.97 -12.79
C ARG A 200 9.40 4.92 -11.74
N TYR A 201 8.79 4.39 -10.68
CA TYR A 201 8.21 5.20 -9.61
C TYR A 201 9.20 5.44 -8.45
N ASP A 202 10.39 4.85 -8.50
CA ASP A 202 11.42 5.12 -7.49
C ASP A 202 12.08 6.49 -7.77
N LEU A 203 11.74 7.50 -6.98
CA LEU A 203 12.22 8.88 -7.10
C LEU A 203 13.32 9.21 -6.07
N GLY A 204 13.83 8.19 -5.37
CA GLY A 204 14.72 8.32 -4.23
C GLY A 204 13.97 8.42 -2.90
N TRP A 205 14.61 7.93 -1.84
CA TRP A 205 14.03 7.69 -0.51
C TRP A 205 13.13 8.82 0.01
N LYS A 206 13.63 10.07 0.00
CA LYS A 206 12.90 11.22 0.54
C LYS A 206 11.60 11.48 -0.23
N LYS A 207 11.68 11.55 -1.56
CA LYS A 207 10.50 11.79 -2.40
C LYS A 207 9.51 10.64 -2.27
N ASN A 208 9.99 9.40 -2.25
CA ASN A 208 9.14 8.22 -2.08
C ASN A 208 8.39 8.23 -0.74
N PHE A 209 9.06 8.64 0.33
CA PHE A 209 8.43 8.83 1.64
C PHE A 209 7.38 9.95 1.62
N GLU A 210 7.70 11.11 1.03
CA GLU A 210 6.78 12.25 0.90
C GLU A 210 5.52 11.92 0.07
N GLN A 211 5.64 11.02 -0.92
CA GLN A 211 4.50 10.51 -1.69
C GLN A 211 3.52 9.68 -0.85
N VAL A 212 3.92 9.21 0.35
CA VAL A 212 3.07 8.46 1.27
C VAL A 212 2.67 9.29 2.49
N PHE A 213 3.60 10.08 3.05
CA PHE A 213 3.36 10.78 4.32
C PHE A 213 2.95 12.25 4.18
N GLY A 214 3.11 12.83 2.98
CA GLY A 214 2.91 14.25 2.73
C GLY A 214 4.18 15.08 2.90
N LEU A 215 4.13 16.33 2.45
CA LEU A 215 5.17 17.33 2.58
C LEU A 215 5.13 17.99 3.98
N ASP A 216 3.95 18.14 4.59
CA ASP A 216 3.84 18.71 5.93
C ASP A 216 4.24 17.71 7.02
N LYS A 217 5.42 17.94 7.60
CA LYS A 217 6.01 17.11 8.65
C LYS A 217 5.14 17.00 9.91
N LYS A 218 4.27 17.98 10.18
CA LYS A 218 3.37 17.95 11.35
C LYS A 218 2.42 16.76 11.29
N TYR A 219 2.07 16.32 10.08
CA TYR A 219 1.15 15.22 9.85
C TYR A 219 1.84 13.87 9.67
N TRP A 220 3.17 13.78 9.73
CA TRP A 220 3.88 12.52 9.47
C TRP A 220 3.50 11.41 10.47
N PHE A 221 3.22 11.77 11.71
CA PHE A 221 2.85 10.84 12.78
C PHE A 221 1.36 10.87 13.13
N ILE A 222 0.56 11.56 12.33
CA ILE A 222 -0.89 11.69 12.55
C ILE A 222 -1.59 10.98 11.39
N PRO A 223 -2.65 10.19 11.64
CA PRO A 223 -3.41 9.53 10.57
C PRO A 223 -4.35 10.51 9.86
N ALA A 224 -3.77 11.58 9.31
CA ALA A 224 -4.42 12.63 8.53
C ALA A 224 -3.41 13.28 7.57
N TYR A 225 -3.88 14.08 6.63
CA TYR A 225 -3.06 14.90 5.74
C TYR A 225 -3.42 16.38 5.92
N SER A 226 -2.50 17.27 5.56
CA SER A 226 -2.83 18.68 5.39
C SER A 226 -3.63 18.88 4.10
N GLU A 227 -4.47 19.92 4.05
CA GLU A 227 -5.17 20.32 2.83
C GLU A 227 -4.21 20.62 1.68
N ASP A 228 -3.05 21.22 1.99
CA ASP A 228 -2.02 21.52 1.01
C ASP A 228 -1.39 20.25 0.42
N ASP A 229 -1.17 19.21 1.23
CA ASP A 229 -0.69 17.92 0.73
C ASP A 229 -1.70 17.29 -0.23
N LEU A 230 -2.99 17.28 0.13
CA LEU A 230 -4.05 16.74 -0.71
C LEU A 230 -4.18 17.49 -2.04
N ARG A 231 -3.92 18.79 -2.07
CA ARG A 231 -3.92 19.59 -3.31
C ARG A 231 -2.68 19.38 -4.17
N ARG A 232 -1.50 19.26 -3.55
CA ARG A 232 -0.21 19.30 -4.24
C ARG A 232 0.32 17.93 -4.66
N LEU A 233 -0.17 16.85 -4.06
CA LEU A 233 0.34 15.50 -4.30
C LEU A 233 -0.71 14.61 -4.99
N PRO A 234 -0.68 14.50 -6.33
CA PRO A 234 -1.60 13.64 -7.09
C PRO A 234 -1.58 12.17 -6.63
N ALA A 235 -0.42 11.68 -6.19
CA ALA A 235 -0.26 10.30 -5.72
C ALA A 235 -1.10 9.95 -4.48
N LEU A 236 -1.49 10.95 -3.67
CA LEU A 236 -2.38 10.72 -2.52
C LEU A 236 -3.81 10.37 -2.96
N HIS A 237 -4.20 10.69 -4.20
CA HIS A 237 -5.50 10.31 -4.77
C HIS A 237 -5.46 8.97 -5.50
N GLY A 238 -4.26 8.47 -5.80
CA GLY A 238 -4.06 7.12 -6.29
C GLY A 238 -4.18 6.90 -7.81
N PHE A 239 -4.50 7.94 -8.59
CA PHE A 239 -4.65 7.84 -10.05
C PHE A 239 -3.38 8.14 -10.83
N GLU A 240 -2.56 9.06 -10.32
CA GLU A 240 -1.36 9.57 -11.00
C GLU A 240 -0.16 9.48 -10.08
N TYR A 241 0.99 9.11 -10.66
CA TYR A 241 2.24 8.99 -9.92
C TYR A 241 3.37 9.61 -10.72
N PRO A 242 4.19 10.47 -10.09
CA PRO A 242 5.39 10.97 -10.74
C PRO A 242 6.33 9.83 -11.10
N THR A 243 6.91 9.91 -12.30
CA THR A 243 7.88 8.94 -12.79
C THR A 243 9.26 9.56 -12.95
N ARG A 244 10.28 8.70 -13.01
CA ARG A 244 11.64 9.14 -13.26
C ARG A 244 11.76 9.77 -14.66
N PRO A 245 12.32 10.99 -14.79
CA PRO A 245 12.47 11.67 -16.08
C PRO A 245 13.35 10.90 -17.07
N ASP A 246 14.36 10.16 -16.60
CA ASP A 246 15.23 9.32 -17.45
C ASP A 246 14.51 8.10 -18.05
N LEU A 247 13.26 7.87 -17.64
CA LEU A 247 12.38 6.81 -18.14
C LEU A 247 11.09 7.39 -18.75
N GLU A 248 10.96 8.72 -18.81
CA GLU A 248 9.90 9.39 -19.58
C GLU A 248 10.35 9.49 -21.05
N PRO A 249 9.47 9.21 -22.02
CA PRO A 249 9.81 9.41 -23.42
C PRO A 249 10.09 10.90 -23.64
N LEU A 250 11.20 11.22 -24.33
CA LEU A 250 11.50 12.59 -24.76
C LEU A 250 10.28 13.14 -25.51
N GLN A 251 9.53 14.06 -24.90
CA GLN A 251 8.58 14.88 -25.61
C GLN A 251 9.38 15.75 -26.58
N GLN A 252 9.47 15.32 -27.84
CA GLN A 252 10.02 16.15 -28.90
C GLN A 252 8.98 17.23 -29.21
N HIS A 253 9.32 18.46 -28.81
CA HIS A 253 8.66 19.70 -29.24
C HIS A 253 8.75 19.90 -30.75
#